data_AF-A0A3L9YU65-F1
#
_entry.id   AF-A0A3L9YU65-F1
#
_cell.length_a   1.000
_cell.length_b   1.000
_cell.length_c   1.000
_cell.angle_alpha   90.00
_cell.angle_beta   90.00
_cell.angle_gamma   90.00
#
_symmetry.space_group_name_H-M   'P 1'
#
loop_
_entity.id
_entity.type
_entity.pdbx_description
1 polymer ?
#
loop_
_entity_poly.entity_id
_entity_poly.type
_entity_poly.pdbx_seq_one_letter_code
_entity_poly.pdbx_strand_id
1 'polypeptide(L)' 'MARITVEDCLEKIPNRFQLVLAATYRARMLSQGHAPRIESRNKPAVTALREIAEGKVGLEMLKKVPG' A
#
# COMPACT_ATOMS: atom_id res chain seq x y z
N MET A 1 -12.66 -8.96 8.81
CA MET A 1 -12.63 -8.19 7.55
C MET A 1 -12.09 -6.82 7.89
N ALA A 2 -10.89 -6.45 7.42
CA ALA A 2 -10.36 -5.12 7.75
C ALA A 2 -11.26 -4.05 7.11
N ARG A 3 -11.85 -3.20 7.95
CA ARG A 3 -12.63 -2.02 7.55
C ARG A 3 -11.63 -0.94 7.14
N ILE A 4 -11.14 -1.02 5.90
CA ILE A 4 -10.31 -0.03 5.23
C ILE A 4 -11.12 0.46 4.03
N THR A 5 -11.25 1.78 3.87
CA THR A 5 -11.95 2.33 2.70
C THR A 5 -10.96 2.94 1.73
N VAL A 6 -11.41 3.18 0.49
CA VAL A 6 -10.54 3.77 -0.53
C VAL A 6 -10.31 5.25 -0.22
N GLU A 7 -11.27 5.90 0.44
CA GLU A 7 -11.22 7.29 0.87
C GLU A 7 -10.03 7.53 1.79
N ASP A 8 -9.79 6.66 2.79
CA ASP A 8 -8.65 6.75 3.70
C ASP A 8 -7.30 6.73 2.96
N CYS A 9 -7.24 5.98 1.86
CA CYS A 9 -6.04 5.89 1.02
C CYS A 9 -5.88 7.12 0.11
N LEU A 10 -6.99 7.68 -0.37
CA LEU A 10 -7.00 8.86 -1.23
C LEU A 10 -6.61 10.14 -0.49
N GLU A 11 -6.84 10.22 0.82
CA GLU A 11 -6.31 11.30 1.66
C GLU A 11 -4.76 11.34 1.64
N LYS A 12 -4.11 10.20 1.42
CA LYS A 12 -2.64 10.09 1.38
C LYS A 12 -2.10 10.15 -0.05
N ILE A 13 -2.80 9.54 -1.00
CA ILE A 13 -2.44 9.53 -2.41
C ILE A 13 -3.68 9.93 -3.23
N PRO A 14 -3.85 11.22 -3.57
CA PRO A 14 -5.07 11.72 -4.20
C PRO A 14 -5.27 11.18 -5.63
N ASN A 15 -4.19 10.79 -6.30
CA ASN A 15 -4.27 10.20 -7.63
C ASN A 15 -4.52 8.68 -7.55
N ARG A 16 -5.69 8.26 -8.03
CA ARG A 16 -6.12 6.84 -8.02
C ARG A 16 -5.18 5.90 -8.76
N PHE A 17 -4.58 6.33 -9.88
CA PHE A 17 -3.64 5.50 -10.63
C PHE A 17 -2.32 5.32 -9.85
N GLN A 18 -1.81 6.41 -9.27
CA GLN A 18 -0.63 6.34 -8.41
C GLN A 18 -0.86 5.51 -7.16
N LEU A 19 -2.06 5.60 -6.57
CA LEU A 19 -2.47 4.77 -5.44
C LEU A 19 -2.44 3.28 -5.82
N VAL A 20 -3.07 2.91 -6.93
CA VAL A 20 -3.09 1.52 -7.42
C VAL A 20 -1.69 1.01 -7.67
N LEU A 21 -0.84 1.81 -8.33
CA LEU A 21 0.56 1.43 -8.59
C LEU A 21 1.34 1.25 -7.27
N ALA A 22 1.30 2.23 -6.37
CA ALA A 22 2.02 2.18 -5.10
C ALA A 22 1.57 0.98 -4.24
N ALA A 23 0.26 0.74 -4.16
CA ALA A 23 -0.29 -0.42 -3.46
C ALA A 23 0.14 -1.74 -4.10
N THR A 24 0.18 -1.82 -5.43
CA THR A 24 0.62 -3.02 -6.16
C THR A 24 2.09 -3.32 -5.91
N TYR A 25 2.97 -2.32 -6.00
CA TYR A 25 4.38 -2.48 -5.70
C TYR A 25 4.59 -2.95 -4.26
N ARG A 26 3.89 -2.33 -3.31
CA ARG A 26 4.02 -2.71 -1.90
C ARG A 26 3.48 -4.11 -1.64
N ALA A 27 2.33 -4.47 -2.22
CA ALA A 27 1.78 -5.81 -2.12
C ALA A 27 2.74 -6.86 -2.67
N ARG A 28 3.44 -6.58 -3.78
CA ARG A 28 4.46 -7.48 -4.34
C ARG A 28 5.63 -7.68 -3.38
N MET A 29 6.13 -6.61 -2.75
CA MET A 29 7.17 -6.73 -1.73
C MET A 29 6.72 -7.59 -0.54
N LEU A 30 5.49 -7.38 -0.06
CA LEU A 30 4.93 -8.19 1.02
C LEU A 30 4.81 -9.67 0.61
N SER A 31 4.40 -9.95 -0.63
CA SER A 31 4.37 -11.32 -1.17
C SER A 31 5.76 -11.94 -1.30
N GLN A 32 6.81 -11.13 -1.47
CA GLN A 32 8.22 -11.57 -1.49
C GLN A 32 8.81 -11.80 -0.09
N GLY A 33 8.02 -11.63 0.98
CA GLY A 33 8.45 -11.86 2.36
C GLY A 33 9.03 -10.62 3.06
N HIS A 34 8.92 -9.43 2.47
CA HIS A 34 9.29 -8.20 3.18
C HIS A 34 8.39 -7.99 4.40
N ALA A 35 8.99 -7.53 5.50
CA ALA A 35 8.27 -7.26 6.72
C ALA A 35 7.15 -6.21 6.50
N PRO A 36 5.92 -6.48 6.96
CA PRO A 36 4.87 -5.47 7.00
C PRO A 36 5.19 -4.41 8.06
N ARG A 37 4.85 -3.15 7.75
CA ARG A 37 5.00 -1.99 8.65
C ARG A 37 3.87 -1.90 9.67
N ILE A 38 2.82 -2.71 9.49
CA ILE A 38 1.67 -2.83 10.40
C ILE A 38 1.37 -4.31 10.65
N GLU A 39 0.81 -4.62 11.82
CA GLU A 39 0.32 -5.98 12.05
C GLU A 39 -0.94 -6.24 11.19
N SER A 40 -0.87 -7.26 10.35
CA SER A 40 -1.97 -7.61 9.46
C SER A 40 -1.98 -9.10 9.18
N ARG A 41 -3.16 -9.70 9.35
CA ARG A 41 -3.45 -11.10 8.95
C ARG A 41 -4.15 -11.18 7.59
N ASN A 42 -4.18 -10.06 6.85
CA ASN A 42 -4.86 -9.96 5.56
C ASN A 42 -3.93 -10.29 4.39
N LYS A 43 -4.51 -10.49 3.21
CA LYS A 43 -3.76 -10.63 1.96
C LYS A 43 -2.83 -9.41 1.73
N PRO A 44 -1.67 -9.60 1.07
CA PRO A 44 -0.70 -8.53 0.82
C PRO A 44 -1.28 -7.23 0.25
N ALA A 45 -2.25 -7.32 -0.66
CA ALA A 45 -2.94 -6.16 -1.23
C ALA A 45 -3.69 -5.32 -0.17
N VAL A 46 -4.41 -5.98 0.73
CA VAL A 46 -5.15 -5.30 1.80
C VAL A 46 -4.18 -4.73 2.83
N THR A 47 -3.12 -5.45 3.17
CA THR A 47 -2.06 -4.95 4.06
C THR A 47 -1.39 -3.70 3.48
N ALA A 48 -1.07 -3.69 2.18
CA ALA A 48 -0.49 -2.54 1.51
C ALA A 48 -1.42 -1.30 1.54
N LEU A 49 -2.72 -1.47 1.26
CA LEU A 49 -3.68 -0.37 1.34
C LEU A 49 -3.82 0.18 2.76
N ARG A 50 -3.83 -0.69 3.78
CA ARG A 50 -3.83 -0.29 5.19
C ARG A 50 -2.56 0.48 5.57
N GLU A 51 -1.39 0.02 5.11
CA GLU A 51 -0.14 0.76 5.33
C GLU A 51 -0.16 2.14 4.66
N ILE A 52 -0.82 2.27 3.50
CA ILE A 52 -0.99 3.55 2.82
C ILE A 52 -1.92 4.46 3.61
N ALA A 53 -3.09 3.99 4.04
CA ALA A 53 -4.01 4.79 4.85
C ALA A 53 -3.39 5.28 6.17
N GLU A 54 -2.59 4.44 6.85
CA GLU A 54 -1.84 4.84 8.06
C GLU A 54 -0.63 5.74 7.76
N GLY A 55 -0.39 6.11 6.50
CA GLY A 55 0.74 6.94 6.08
C GLY A 55 2.10 6.26 6.30
N LYS A 56 2.12 4.95 6.52
CA LYS A 56 3.37 4.17 6.66
C LYS A 56 4.01 3.92 5.32
N VAL A 57 3.26 3.92 4.21
CA VAL A 57 3.73 3.73 2.84
C VAL A 57 3.08 4.79 1.95
N GLY A 58 3.80 5.32 0.96
CA GLY A 58 3.26 6.35 0.07
C GLY A 58 3.88 6.34 -1.32
N LEU A 59 3.92 7.52 -1.95
CA LEU A 59 4.48 7.73 -3.30
C LEU A 59 5.97 7.36 -3.42
N GLU A 60 6.68 7.17 -2.30
CA GLU A 60 8.05 6.63 -2.30
C GLU A 60 8.17 5.29 -3.03
N MET A 61 7.09 4.50 -3.07
CA MET A 61 7.03 3.22 -3.77
C MET A 61 7.18 3.36 -5.29
N LEU A 62 6.81 4.52 -5.85
CA LEU A 62 6.88 4.79 -7.28
C LEU A 62 8.29 5.23 -7.72
N LYS A 63 9.10 5.75 -6.80
CA LYS A 63 10.49 6.16 -7.09
C LYS A 63 11.45 4.98 -7.24
N LYS A 64 11.04 3.79 -6.78
CA LYS A 64 11.86 2.56 -6.79
C LYS A 64 11.62 1.68 -8.02
N VAL A 65 11.03 2.21 -9.08
CA VAL A 65 10.89 1.49 -10.35
C VAL A 65 12.11 1.80 -11.22
N PRO A 66 13.15 0.95 -11.24
CA PRO A 66 14.07 0.97 -12.37
C PRO A 66 13.26 0.62 -13.61
N GLY A 67 13.37 1.47 -14.64
CA GLY A 67 12.91 1.13 -15.99
C GLY A 67 13.72 -0.03 -16.56
#